data_AF-A0A177K6P1-F1
#
_entry.id   AF-A0A177K6P1-F1
#
_cell.length_a   1.000
_cell.length_b   1.000
_cell.length_c   1.000
_cell.angle_alpha   90.00
_cell.angle_beta   90.00
_cell.angle_gamma   90.00
#
_symmetry.space_group_name_H-M   'P 1'
#
loop_
_entity.id
_entity.type
_entity.pdbx_description
1 polymer ?
#
loop_
_entity_poly.entity_id
_entity_poly.type
_entity_poly.pdbx_seq_one_letter_code
_entity_poly.pdbx_strand_id
1 'polypeptide(L)'
;MSTMGAVEEELAATLSTVAERTRVDEAAADRIRRHLPALHHALAERADSSSSLLADLVTAAVVAANGRSLELKVHGEQRAAHAPSSRSRYALGAACFADRYAGNLAGLRDEIPALRELGVSVLHVQSPFARREDGAVDLRRGDPGLGSIDRLSDVAAELRLSGIALAVDVPAASDLREFVDDLLFLAGRGVEVFLVPDRETAAVIAPVLAIGAPGVEVLPASPGSAPLWQAFATGDAAPLQHALERRDGRSDVVAVRDADAVVWQTDAAELTARYTDGSTFGRGIATDGGVAGTTASLAGVEAGDPLGEARVVLAHALLLSVPGLPMLWLGDEVGQLNDPTFRDDPERRDDARWTHRGQKPRDRYAQMTDAATSAGRLRRDITKLLAVRHTTPEFDGARLIGFDVPAPSVVGYQRPGDGTVVLVLANVAAEPVHVPAVTLSGFAPTALDLVEGVDVGIDEGLTLPACGFRWLRVSPLA
;
A
#
# COMPACT_ATOMS: atom_id res chain seq x y z
N MET A 1 23.26 27.37 22.05
CA MET A 1 21.86 27.70 21.72
C MET A 1 21.06 26.41 21.84
N SER A 2 19.92 26.42 22.55
CA SER A 2 19.02 25.26 22.57
C SER A 2 18.47 25.05 21.15
N THR A 3 18.36 23.80 20.69
CA THR A 3 17.82 23.44 19.36
C THR A 3 16.44 24.05 19.11
N MET A 4 15.67 24.29 20.17
CA MET A 4 14.34 24.91 20.12
C MET A 4 14.39 26.40 19.71
N GLY A 5 15.39 27.16 20.17
CA GLY A 5 15.52 28.59 19.82
C GLY A 5 15.90 28.81 18.36
N ALA A 6 16.68 27.89 17.77
CA ALA A 6 17.05 27.96 16.35
C ALA A 6 15.85 27.74 15.42
N VAL A 7 14.93 26.82 15.77
CA VAL A 7 13.73 26.56 14.95
C VAL A 7 12.74 27.72 14.99
N GLU A 8 12.61 28.41 16.14
CA GLU A 8 11.75 29.60 16.27
C GLU A 8 12.29 30.79 15.45
N GLU A 9 13.61 31.00 15.47
CA GLU A 9 14.27 32.01 14.64
C GLU A 9 14.09 31.71 13.14
N GLU A 10 14.30 30.45 12.74
CA GLU A 10 14.14 29.99 11.36
C GLU A 10 12.68 30.10 10.88
N LEU A 11 11.71 29.81 11.75
CA LEU A 11 10.28 29.99 11.48
C LEU A 11 9.95 31.46 11.22
N ALA A 12 10.44 32.38 12.07
CA ALA A 12 10.21 33.80 11.91
C ALA A 12 10.84 34.34 10.61
N ALA A 13 12.08 33.93 10.31
CA ALA A 13 12.77 34.28 9.08
C ALA A 13 12.01 33.76 7.84
N THR A 14 11.60 32.49 7.85
CA THR A 14 10.84 31.89 6.75
C THR A 14 9.52 32.60 6.52
N LEU A 15 8.75 32.89 7.57
CA LEU A 15 7.49 33.65 7.44
C LEU A 15 7.70 35.03 6.81
N SER A 16 8.75 35.74 7.20
CA SER A 16 9.10 37.04 6.61
C SER A 16 9.43 36.91 5.12
N THR A 17 10.34 35.99 4.76
CA THR A 17 10.74 35.78 3.36
C THR A 17 9.58 35.34 2.48
N VAL A 18 8.69 34.49 2.97
CA VAL A 18 7.52 34.04 2.20
C VAL A 18 6.52 35.20 2.01
N ALA A 19 6.29 36.02 3.04
CA ALA A 19 5.40 37.18 2.96
C ALA A 19 5.89 38.28 2.00
N GLU A 20 7.21 38.39 1.78
CA GLU A 20 7.79 39.28 0.76
C GLU A 20 7.52 38.80 -0.67
N ARG A 21 7.28 37.49 -0.86
CA ARG A 21 7.19 36.85 -2.19
C ARG A 21 5.78 36.48 -2.60
N THR A 22 4.90 36.21 -1.64
CA THR A 22 3.52 35.78 -1.90
C THR A 22 2.59 36.17 -0.75
N ARG A 23 1.28 36.19 -1.02
CA ARG A 23 0.28 36.47 0.00
C ARG A 23 0.21 35.31 1.01
N VAL A 24 0.42 35.63 2.28
CA VAL A 24 0.25 34.68 3.39
C VAL A 24 -0.99 35.11 4.19
N ASP A 25 -2.06 34.32 4.12
CA ASP A 25 -3.20 34.48 5.03
C ASP A 25 -2.99 33.73 6.36
N GLU A 26 -3.91 33.90 7.29
CA GLU A 26 -3.81 33.30 8.63
C GLU A 26 -3.75 31.77 8.57
N ALA A 27 -4.54 31.14 7.69
CA ALA A 27 -4.54 29.69 7.51
C ALA A 27 -3.20 29.18 6.96
N ALA A 28 -2.61 29.87 5.98
CA ALA A 28 -1.28 29.56 5.48
C ALA A 28 -0.21 29.72 6.57
N ALA A 29 -0.26 30.81 7.34
CA ALA A 29 0.67 31.02 8.45
C ALA A 29 0.57 29.91 9.50
N ASP A 30 -0.63 29.45 9.84
CA ASP A 30 -0.84 28.35 10.79
C ASP A 30 -0.30 27.02 10.28
N ARG A 31 -0.50 26.71 8.99
CA ARG A 31 0.09 25.51 8.37
C ARG A 31 1.62 25.57 8.39
N ILE A 32 2.22 26.73 8.09
CA ILE A 32 3.68 26.92 8.17
C ILE A 32 4.17 26.68 9.59
N ARG A 33 3.57 27.31 10.61
CA ARG A 33 3.94 27.10 12.03
C ARG A 33 3.87 25.64 12.45
N ARG A 34 2.83 24.92 11.98
CA ARG A 34 2.60 23.52 12.32
C ARG A 34 3.61 22.57 11.67
N HIS A 35 3.97 22.80 10.41
CA HIS A 35 4.69 21.82 9.59
C HIS A 35 6.17 22.15 9.37
N LEU A 36 6.58 23.41 9.53
CA LEU A 36 7.98 23.83 9.36
C LEU A 36 8.97 23.11 10.28
N PRO A 37 8.67 22.82 11.58
CA PRO A 37 9.61 22.09 12.42
C PRO A 37 9.95 20.69 11.88
N ALA A 38 8.95 19.98 11.35
CA ALA A 38 9.16 18.66 10.75
C ALA A 38 9.97 18.75 9.44
N LEU A 39 9.66 19.74 8.59
CA LEU A 39 10.40 19.99 7.36
C LEU A 39 11.88 20.33 7.63
N HIS A 40 12.11 21.26 8.57
CA HIS A 40 13.45 21.67 8.96
C HIS A 40 14.26 20.49 9.52
N HIS A 41 13.64 19.63 10.34
CA HIS A 41 14.28 18.43 10.85
C HIS A 41 14.65 17.44 9.71
N ALA A 42 13.73 17.16 8.80
CA ALA A 42 13.97 16.26 7.68
C ALA A 42 15.10 16.76 6.74
N LEU A 43 15.16 18.06 6.47
CA LEU A 43 16.24 18.67 5.68
C LEU A 43 17.60 18.62 6.39
N ALA A 44 17.61 18.76 7.72
CA ALA A 44 18.82 18.63 8.51
C ALA A 44 19.40 17.20 8.50
N GLU A 45 18.53 16.17 8.53
CA GLU A 45 18.97 14.77 8.40
C GLU A 45 19.62 14.48 7.03
N ARG A 46 19.21 15.23 5.99
CA ARG A 46 19.74 15.13 4.62
C ARG A 46 21.03 15.92 4.39
N ALA A 47 21.54 16.62 5.40
CA ALA A 47 22.59 17.63 5.27
C ALA A 47 22.29 18.72 4.22
N ASP A 48 21.00 18.97 3.95
CA ASP A 48 20.51 19.95 2.98
C ASP A 48 19.66 21.03 3.69
N SER A 49 20.21 21.60 4.76
CA SER A 49 19.48 22.49 5.69
C SER A 49 19.71 23.97 5.42
N SER A 50 19.83 24.38 4.16
CA SER A 50 20.00 25.81 3.86
C SER A 50 18.68 26.56 4.10
N SER A 51 18.73 27.67 4.85
CA SER A 51 17.56 28.53 5.11
C SER A 51 16.91 29.03 3.81
N SER A 52 17.71 29.21 2.74
CA SER A 52 17.19 29.55 1.42
C SER A 52 16.33 28.44 0.83
N LEU A 53 16.79 27.19 0.85
CA LEU A 53 15.99 26.05 0.39
C LEU A 53 14.69 25.92 1.18
N LEU A 54 14.75 26.00 2.51
CA LEU A 54 13.55 25.95 3.34
C LEU A 54 12.53 27.02 2.94
N ALA A 55 12.97 28.28 2.84
CA ALA A 55 12.11 29.38 2.44
C ALA A 55 11.55 29.20 1.02
N ASP A 56 12.34 28.64 0.09
CA ASP A 56 11.92 28.39 -1.28
C ASP A 56 10.86 27.29 -1.37
N LEU A 57 11.02 26.17 -0.65
CA LEU A 57 10.00 25.10 -0.60
C LEU A 57 8.70 25.59 0.04
N VAL A 58 8.78 26.35 1.14
CA VAL A 58 7.59 26.92 1.78
C VAL A 58 6.94 27.98 0.89
N THR A 59 7.72 28.79 0.17
CA THR A 59 7.17 29.75 -0.82
C THR A 59 6.40 29.03 -1.91
N ALA A 60 6.97 27.96 -2.49
CA ALA A 60 6.30 27.15 -3.51
C ALA A 60 4.98 26.57 -2.99
N ALA A 61 4.98 26.02 -1.78
CA ALA A 61 3.78 25.50 -1.13
C ALA A 61 2.68 26.58 -0.97
N VAL A 62 3.03 27.77 -0.49
CA VAL A 62 2.05 28.87 -0.31
C VAL A 62 1.54 29.40 -1.65
N VAL A 63 2.40 29.50 -2.67
CA VAL A 63 1.99 29.87 -4.03
C VAL A 63 0.99 28.86 -4.58
N ALA A 64 1.28 27.56 -4.45
CA ALA A 64 0.37 26.50 -4.87
C ALA A 64 -0.96 26.53 -4.10
N ALA A 65 -0.93 26.73 -2.77
CA ALA A 65 -2.13 26.90 -1.96
C ALA A 65 -3.00 28.06 -2.45
N ASN A 66 -2.39 29.21 -2.77
CA ASN A 66 -3.10 30.38 -3.26
C ASN A 66 -3.75 30.11 -4.63
N GLY A 67 -3.06 29.45 -5.54
CA GLY A 67 -3.54 29.13 -6.90
C GLY A 67 -4.55 27.99 -6.99
N ARG A 68 -4.73 27.18 -5.93
CA ARG A 68 -5.60 25.99 -5.95
C ARG A 68 -7.08 26.35 -6.08
N SER A 69 -7.85 25.51 -6.79
CA SER A 69 -9.29 25.69 -6.97
C SER A 69 -10.04 25.65 -5.62
N LEU A 70 -11.18 26.34 -5.53
CA LEU A 70 -11.97 26.38 -4.30
C LEU A 70 -12.45 25.00 -3.87
N GLU A 71 -12.86 24.16 -4.83
CA GLU A 71 -13.28 22.77 -4.57
C GLU A 71 -12.17 21.98 -3.87
N LEU A 72 -10.96 21.99 -4.44
CA LEU A 72 -9.83 21.27 -3.88
C LEU A 72 -9.41 21.87 -2.52
N LYS A 73 -9.48 23.20 -2.35
CA LYS A 73 -9.26 23.87 -1.06
C LYS A 73 -10.16 23.32 0.03
N VAL A 74 -11.47 23.33 -0.18
CA VAL A 74 -12.46 22.85 0.79
C VAL A 74 -12.27 21.36 1.08
N HIS A 75 -12.14 20.55 0.04
CA HIS A 75 -11.95 19.09 0.16
C HIS A 75 -10.67 18.75 0.94
N GLY A 76 -9.57 19.43 0.63
CA GLY A 76 -8.29 19.21 1.30
C GLY A 76 -8.32 19.54 2.80
N GLU A 77 -8.95 20.66 3.18
CA GLU A 77 -9.11 21.03 4.59
C GLU A 77 -10.01 20.02 5.34
N GLN A 78 -11.08 19.53 4.70
CA GLN A 78 -11.93 18.48 5.25
C GLN A 78 -11.14 17.19 5.50
N ARG A 79 -10.31 16.77 4.53
CA ARG A 79 -9.42 15.61 4.70
C ARG A 79 -8.39 15.83 5.82
N ALA A 80 -7.74 16.99 5.84
CA ALA A 80 -6.72 17.32 6.84
C ALA A 80 -7.25 17.39 8.28
N ALA A 81 -8.55 17.63 8.46
CA ALA A 81 -9.19 17.62 9.77
C ALA A 81 -9.39 16.21 10.36
N HIS A 82 -9.25 15.16 9.55
CA HIS A 82 -9.41 13.76 9.96
C HIS A 82 -8.07 13.02 9.98
N ALA A 83 -8.03 11.88 10.67
CA ALA A 83 -6.86 11.00 10.62
C ALA A 83 -6.60 10.53 9.17
N PRO A 84 -5.33 10.30 8.77
CA PRO A 84 -4.99 9.83 7.44
C PRO A 84 -5.79 8.59 7.06
N SER A 85 -6.30 8.55 5.83
CA SER A 85 -7.15 7.45 5.38
C SER A 85 -6.41 6.12 5.43
N SER A 86 -5.08 6.12 5.21
CA SER A 86 -4.18 4.97 5.33
C SER A 86 -4.15 4.29 6.71
N ARG A 87 -4.76 4.88 7.74
CA ARG A 87 -4.89 4.29 9.09
C ARG A 87 -6.28 3.77 9.40
N SER A 88 -7.22 3.93 8.48
CA SER A 88 -8.60 3.50 8.64
C SER A 88 -8.73 2.01 8.34
N ARG A 89 -9.57 1.32 9.10
CA ARG A 89 -10.04 -0.03 8.74
C ARG A 89 -10.78 -0.04 7.40
N TYR A 90 -11.35 1.10 6.98
CA TYR A 90 -12.00 1.29 5.67
C TYR A 90 -11.03 1.58 4.52
N ALA A 91 -9.72 1.69 4.80
CA ALA A 91 -8.74 1.94 3.77
C ALA A 91 -8.55 0.69 2.89
N LEU A 92 -8.75 0.86 1.59
CA LEU A 92 -8.36 -0.11 0.58
C LEU A 92 -7.78 0.63 -0.63
N GLY A 93 -6.48 0.41 -0.85
CA GLY A 93 -5.81 0.77 -2.08
C GLY A 93 -6.02 -0.30 -3.15
N ALA A 94 -6.09 0.12 -4.41
CA ALA A 94 -5.98 -0.75 -5.57
C ALA A 94 -4.99 -0.15 -6.55
N ALA A 95 -4.07 -0.95 -7.08
CA ALA A 95 -3.04 -0.53 -8.02
C ALA A 95 -3.20 -1.21 -9.38
N CYS A 96 -2.97 -0.44 -10.45
CA CYS A 96 -2.96 -0.97 -11.81
C CYS A 96 -2.21 -0.07 -12.80
N PHE A 97 -1.80 -0.64 -13.93
CA PHE A 97 -1.50 0.13 -15.13
C PHE A 97 -2.80 0.43 -15.89
N ALA A 98 -3.02 1.71 -16.24
CA ALA A 98 -4.26 2.16 -16.87
C ALA A 98 -4.55 1.45 -18.20
N ASP A 99 -3.52 1.26 -19.03
CA ASP A 99 -3.62 0.55 -20.31
C ASP A 99 -3.90 -0.94 -20.15
N ARG A 100 -3.30 -1.59 -19.14
CA ARG A 100 -3.49 -3.03 -18.89
C ARG A 100 -4.84 -3.34 -18.28
N TYR A 101 -5.29 -2.49 -17.36
CA TYR A 101 -6.53 -2.73 -16.63
C TYR A 101 -7.76 -2.27 -17.42
N ALA A 102 -7.67 -1.10 -18.06
CA ALA A 102 -8.82 -0.45 -18.69
C ALA A 102 -8.52 0.16 -20.07
N GLY A 103 -7.39 -0.15 -20.69
CA GLY A 103 -7.00 0.35 -22.01
C GLY A 103 -6.43 1.77 -22.01
N ASN A 104 -6.95 2.70 -21.19
CA ASN A 104 -6.41 4.06 -20.99
C ASN A 104 -7.12 4.77 -19.81
N LEU A 105 -6.85 6.07 -19.61
CA LEU A 105 -7.50 6.87 -18.56
C LEU A 105 -9.01 7.01 -18.74
N ALA A 106 -9.52 7.03 -19.98
CA ALA A 106 -10.96 7.07 -20.23
C ALA A 106 -11.63 5.74 -19.86
N GLY A 107 -10.98 4.60 -20.11
CA GLY A 107 -11.50 3.32 -19.64
C GLY A 107 -11.43 3.19 -18.11
N LEU A 108 -10.41 3.75 -17.44
CA LEU A 108 -10.38 3.76 -15.97
C LEU A 108 -11.58 4.48 -15.36
N ARG A 109 -12.07 5.54 -16.01
CA ARG A 109 -13.31 6.22 -15.62
C ARG A 109 -14.50 5.25 -15.64
N ASP A 110 -14.61 4.40 -16.66
CA ASP A 110 -15.70 3.44 -16.80
C ASP A 110 -15.66 2.33 -15.73
N GLU A 111 -14.49 2.11 -15.12
CA GLU A 111 -14.26 1.12 -14.07
C GLU A 111 -14.59 1.62 -12.65
N ILE A 112 -14.85 2.92 -12.47
CA ILE A 112 -15.15 3.52 -11.15
C ILE A 112 -16.27 2.77 -10.41
N PRO A 113 -17.41 2.40 -11.03
CA PRO A 113 -18.46 1.65 -10.33
C PRO A 113 -17.97 0.30 -9.75
N ALA A 114 -17.16 -0.45 -10.51
CA ALA A 114 -16.62 -1.73 -10.07
C ALA A 114 -15.60 -1.56 -8.92
N LEU A 115 -14.77 -0.52 -9.00
CA LEU A 115 -13.83 -0.16 -7.93
C LEU A 115 -14.56 0.21 -6.63
N ARG A 116 -15.66 0.97 -6.73
CA ARG A 116 -16.51 1.30 -5.58
C ARG A 116 -17.18 0.06 -4.98
N GLU A 117 -17.68 -0.85 -5.82
CA GLU A 117 -18.29 -2.10 -5.36
C GLU A 117 -17.30 -2.96 -4.57
N LEU A 118 -16.03 -2.99 -5.01
CA LEU A 118 -14.94 -3.65 -4.28
C LEU A 118 -14.56 -2.93 -2.97
N GLY A 119 -15.01 -1.69 -2.77
CA GLY A 119 -14.68 -0.89 -1.58
C GLY A 119 -13.35 -0.16 -1.68
N VAL A 120 -12.81 0.04 -2.89
CA VAL A 120 -11.57 0.79 -3.11
C VAL A 120 -11.76 2.24 -2.66
N SER A 121 -10.86 2.73 -1.81
CA SER A 121 -10.80 4.12 -1.34
C SER A 121 -9.63 4.90 -1.93
N VAL A 122 -8.64 4.21 -2.50
CA VAL A 122 -7.47 4.81 -3.17
C VAL A 122 -7.17 4.03 -4.44
N LEU A 123 -7.13 4.69 -5.60
CA LEU A 123 -6.72 4.08 -6.87
C LEU A 123 -5.32 4.57 -7.25
N HIS A 124 -4.34 3.69 -7.20
CA HIS A 124 -2.98 3.92 -7.68
C HIS A 124 -2.87 3.61 -9.17
N VAL A 125 -2.77 4.67 -9.97
CA VAL A 125 -2.45 4.57 -11.39
C VAL A 125 -0.92 4.55 -11.54
N GLN A 126 -0.41 3.43 -12.03
CA GLN A 126 1.02 3.19 -12.21
C GLN A 126 1.56 3.97 -13.42
N SER A 127 2.58 4.80 -13.19
CA SER A 127 3.36 5.54 -14.17
C SER A 127 2.53 6.21 -15.29
N PRO A 128 1.56 7.10 -14.99
CA PRO A 128 0.68 7.70 -15.99
C PRO A 128 1.34 8.82 -16.84
N PHE A 129 2.65 8.98 -16.75
CA PHE A 129 3.39 10.15 -17.23
C PHE A 129 4.30 9.81 -18.41
N ALA A 130 4.50 10.79 -19.28
CA ALA A 130 5.42 10.68 -20.40
C ALA A 130 6.88 10.64 -19.92
N ARG A 131 7.78 10.18 -20.79
CA ARG A 131 9.23 10.29 -20.60
C ARG A 131 9.81 11.37 -21.50
N ARG A 132 10.82 12.07 -20.99
CA ARG A 132 11.67 13.02 -21.73
C ARG A 132 12.69 12.27 -22.59
N GLU A 133 13.37 12.99 -23.47
CA GLU A 133 14.42 12.42 -24.35
C GLU A 133 15.58 11.79 -23.57
N ASP A 134 15.88 12.30 -22.37
CA ASP A 134 16.90 11.77 -21.46
C ASP A 134 16.42 10.56 -20.63
N GLY A 135 15.17 10.12 -20.83
CA GLY A 135 14.56 8.98 -20.13
C GLY A 135 13.93 9.30 -18.78
N ALA A 136 14.08 10.53 -18.27
CA ALA A 136 13.42 10.98 -17.04
C ALA A 136 11.91 11.10 -17.23
N VAL A 137 11.15 10.91 -16.16
CA VAL A 137 9.69 11.05 -16.17
C VAL A 137 9.31 12.53 -16.14
N ASP A 138 8.42 12.95 -17.04
CA ASP A 138 7.86 14.30 -17.07
C ASP A 138 6.52 14.31 -16.33
N LEU A 139 6.54 14.68 -15.05
CA LEU A 139 5.36 14.70 -14.18
C LEU A 139 4.30 15.71 -14.64
N ARG A 140 4.62 16.65 -15.53
CA ARG A 140 3.66 17.63 -16.05
C ARG A 140 2.96 17.17 -17.31
N ARG A 141 3.40 16.07 -17.90
CA ARG A 141 2.88 15.55 -19.17
C ARG A 141 2.38 14.12 -19.00
N GLY A 142 1.09 13.90 -19.27
CA GLY A 142 0.53 12.55 -19.33
C GLY A 142 1.12 11.74 -20.48
N ASP A 143 1.23 10.42 -20.29
CA ASP A 143 1.62 9.49 -21.35
C ASP A 143 0.62 9.60 -22.53
N PRO A 144 1.06 9.97 -23.75
CA PRO A 144 0.17 10.11 -24.90
C PRO A 144 -0.67 8.88 -25.24
N GLY A 145 -0.21 7.67 -24.89
CA GLY A 145 -0.95 6.42 -25.05
C GLY A 145 -2.08 6.25 -24.02
N LEU A 146 -1.98 6.90 -22.86
CA LEU A 146 -2.96 6.82 -21.78
C LEU A 146 -3.93 8.02 -21.76
N GLY A 147 -3.46 9.20 -22.17
CA GLY A 147 -4.24 10.43 -22.22
C GLY A 147 -3.45 11.67 -21.77
N SER A 148 -4.08 12.84 -21.84
CA SER A 148 -3.45 14.09 -21.40
C SER A 148 -3.42 14.21 -19.87
N ILE A 149 -2.59 15.15 -19.37
CA ILE A 149 -2.59 15.51 -17.95
C ILE A 149 -3.95 16.07 -17.48
N ASP A 150 -4.68 16.75 -18.38
CA ASP A 150 -6.04 17.22 -18.10
C ASP A 150 -7.02 16.04 -17.97
N ARG A 151 -6.86 14.99 -18.79
CA ARG A 151 -7.66 13.76 -18.66
C ARG A 151 -7.41 13.07 -17.32
N LEU A 152 -6.17 13.04 -16.83
CA LEU A 152 -5.86 12.52 -15.50
C LEU A 152 -6.59 13.33 -14.42
N SER A 153 -6.64 14.66 -14.58
CA SER A 153 -7.37 15.56 -13.68
C SER A 153 -8.89 15.32 -13.69
N ASP A 154 -9.47 15.09 -14.87
CA ASP A 154 -10.90 14.73 -15.00
C ASP A 154 -11.20 13.41 -14.27
N VAL A 155 -10.37 12.37 -14.47
CA VAL A 155 -10.51 11.09 -13.77
C VAL A 155 -10.37 11.27 -12.26
N ALA A 156 -9.43 12.10 -11.81
CA ALA A 156 -9.26 12.42 -10.39
C ALA A 156 -10.53 13.06 -9.79
N ALA A 157 -11.21 13.94 -10.54
CA ALA A 157 -12.46 14.55 -10.10
C ALA A 157 -13.59 13.52 -9.96
N GLU A 158 -13.73 12.61 -10.92
CA GLU A 158 -14.76 11.57 -10.88
C GLU A 158 -14.54 10.50 -9.81
N LEU A 159 -13.26 10.13 -9.59
CA LEU A 159 -12.85 9.28 -8.47
C LEU A 159 -13.22 9.94 -7.13
N ARG A 160 -12.89 11.22 -6.95
CA ARG A 160 -13.18 11.97 -5.72
C ARG A 160 -14.68 12.05 -5.44
N LEU A 161 -15.50 12.34 -6.46
CA LEU A 161 -16.97 12.32 -6.34
C LEU A 161 -17.51 10.93 -5.95
N SER A 162 -16.73 9.89 -6.20
CA SER A 162 -17.01 8.51 -5.84
C SER A 162 -16.44 8.06 -4.50
N GLY A 163 -15.73 8.93 -3.79
CA GLY A 163 -15.05 8.60 -2.54
C GLY A 163 -13.72 7.86 -2.72
N ILE A 164 -13.14 7.91 -3.91
CA ILE A 164 -11.85 7.28 -4.24
C ILE A 164 -10.81 8.38 -4.44
N ALA A 165 -9.69 8.30 -3.72
CA ALA A 165 -8.55 9.18 -3.92
C ALA A 165 -7.69 8.69 -5.09
N LEU A 166 -7.27 9.59 -5.98
CA LEU A 166 -6.27 9.27 -7.00
C LEU A 166 -4.86 9.24 -6.37
N ALA A 167 -4.15 8.14 -6.60
CA ALA A 167 -2.75 7.97 -6.24
C ALA A 167 -1.87 7.77 -7.49
N VAL A 168 -0.63 8.26 -7.42
CA VAL A 168 0.40 8.05 -8.46
C VAL A 168 1.75 7.75 -7.82
N ASP A 169 2.56 6.93 -8.49
CA ASP A 169 3.98 6.78 -8.21
C ASP A 169 4.76 7.95 -8.81
N VAL A 170 5.71 8.45 -8.03
CA VAL A 170 6.63 9.50 -8.48
C VAL A 170 8.06 9.04 -8.24
N PRO A 171 8.90 8.99 -9.30
CA PRO A 171 10.29 8.58 -9.14
C PRO A 171 11.07 9.61 -8.35
N ALA A 172 12.20 9.20 -7.78
CA ALA A 172 13.14 10.13 -7.17
C ALA A 172 13.63 11.15 -8.20
N ALA A 173 13.71 12.41 -7.79
CA ALA A 173 14.31 13.48 -8.55
C ALA A 173 15.52 14.04 -7.79
N SER A 174 16.55 14.45 -8.53
CA SER A 174 17.77 14.99 -7.94
C SER A 174 17.63 16.44 -7.47
N ASP A 175 16.77 17.23 -8.12
CA ASP A 175 16.46 18.60 -7.71
C ASP A 175 15.17 18.61 -6.88
N LEU A 176 15.31 18.86 -5.58
CA LEU A 176 14.18 18.89 -4.65
C LEU A 176 13.19 20.02 -4.94
N ARG A 177 13.63 21.15 -5.51
CA ARG A 177 12.77 22.31 -5.81
C ARG A 177 11.85 22.01 -6.98
N GLU A 178 12.43 21.49 -8.06
CA GLU A 178 11.67 21.04 -9.24
C GLU A 178 10.69 19.95 -8.84
N PHE A 179 11.17 18.98 -8.05
CA PHE A 179 10.33 17.88 -7.57
C PHE A 179 9.13 18.36 -6.76
N VAL A 180 9.35 19.23 -5.77
CA VAL A 180 8.26 19.81 -4.97
C VAL A 180 7.28 20.59 -5.83
N ASP A 181 7.76 21.40 -6.78
CA ASP A 181 6.90 22.17 -7.67
C ASP A 181 6.01 21.26 -8.54
N ASP A 182 6.56 20.16 -9.04
CA ASP A 182 5.81 19.15 -9.81
C ASP A 182 4.74 18.43 -8.97
N LEU A 183 5.04 18.06 -7.73
CA LEU A 183 4.06 17.43 -6.84
C LEU A 183 2.94 18.40 -6.45
N LEU A 184 3.27 19.68 -6.20
CA LEU A 184 2.28 20.72 -5.95
C LEU A 184 1.40 20.98 -7.18
N PHE A 185 1.99 20.95 -8.38
CA PHE A 185 1.26 21.03 -9.64
C PHE A 185 0.25 19.88 -9.76
N LEU A 186 0.68 18.64 -9.50
CA LEU A 186 -0.18 17.44 -9.56
C LEU A 186 -1.28 17.46 -8.48
N ALA A 187 -0.97 17.92 -7.27
CA ALA A 187 -1.97 18.13 -6.22
C ALA A 187 -3.02 19.16 -6.64
N GLY A 188 -2.62 20.20 -7.37
CA GLY A 188 -3.51 21.17 -8.00
C GLY A 188 -4.40 20.58 -9.11
N ARG A 189 -4.06 19.40 -9.63
CA ARG A 189 -4.86 18.62 -10.60
C ARG A 189 -5.70 17.51 -9.96
N GLY A 190 -5.71 17.42 -8.62
CA GLY A 190 -6.56 16.49 -7.89
C GLY A 190 -5.92 15.15 -7.54
N VAL A 191 -4.60 15.01 -7.71
CA VAL A 191 -3.87 13.89 -7.09
C VAL A 191 -3.90 14.06 -5.57
N GLU A 192 -4.29 13.01 -4.85
CA GLU A 192 -4.51 13.05 -3.40
C GLU A 192 -3.54 12.18 -2.62
N VAL A 193 -2.84 11.26 -3.28
CA VAL A 193 -1.83 10.39 -2.66
C VAL A 193 -0.60 10.29 -3.56
N PHE A 194 0.58 10.55 -3.02
CA PHE A 194 1.85 10.32 -3.72
C PHE A 194 2.58 9.13 -3.11
N LEU A 195 2.97 8.19 -3.97
CA LEU A 195 3.88 7.10 -3.61
C LEU A 195 5.30 7.50 -4.00
N VAL A 196 6.13 7.74 -2.99
CA VAL A 196 7.52 8.15 -3.14
C VAL A 196 8.46 6.97 -2.86
N PRO A 197 9.71 6.99 -3.35
CA PRO A 197 10.58 5.82 -3.29
C PRO A 197 10.94 5.36 -1.87
N ASP A 198 11.07 6.29 -0.93
CA ASP A 198 11.56 6.01 0.41
C ASP A 198 10.99 6.96 1.47
N ARG A 199 11.24 6.62 2.74
CA ARG A 199 10.76 7.39 3.90
C ARG A 199 11.44 8.74 4.06
N GLU A 200 12.68 8.87 3.61
CA GLU A 200 13.46 10.09 3.75
C GLU A 200 12.89 11.18 2.84
N THR A 201 12.58 10.81 1.61
CA THR A 201 11.82 11.61 0.64
C THR A 201 10.45 11.95 1.20
N ALA A 202 9.70 10.96 1.72
CA ALA A 202 8.38 11.21 2.31
C ALA A 202 8.43 12.22 3.48
N ALA A 203 9.45 12.16 4.33
CA ALA A 203 9.63 13.04 5.48
C ALA A 203 9.84 14.51 5.09
N VAL A 204 10.42 14.77 3.93
CA VAL A 204 10.58 16.13 3.37
C VAL A 204 9.30 16.57 2.66
N ILE A 205 8.74 15.74 1.80
CA ILE A 205 7.62 16.12 0.92
C ILE A 205 6.31 16.29 1.70
N ALA A 206 6.04 15.43 2.68
CA ALA A 206 4.76 15.46 3.42
C ALA A 206 4.51 16.80 4.14
N PRO A 207 5.47 17.39 4.89
CA PRO A 207 5.30 18.74 5.44
C PRO A 207 5.03 19.83 4.40
N VAL A 208 5.71 19.79 3.24
CA VAL A 208 5.53 20.79 2.19
C VAL A 208 4.13 20.70 1.58
N LEU A 209 3.66 19.48 1.26
CA LEU A 209 2.30 19.26 0.79
C LEU A 209 1.25 19.57 1.85
N ALA A 210 1.51 19.32 3.13
CA ALA A 210 0.61 19.72 4.20
C ALA A 210 0.42 21.25 4.28
N ILE A 211 1.44 22.04 3.87
CA ILE A 211 1.34 23.50 3.75
C ILE A 211 0.57 23.92 2.49
N GLY A 212 0.91 23.33 1.34
CA GLY A 212 0.43 23.78 0.03
C GLY A 212 -0.88 23.15 -0.46
N ALA A 213 -1.11 21.89 -0.10
CA ALA A 213 -2.24 21.07 -0.48
C ALA A 213 -2.67 20.19 0.70
N PRO A 214 -3.23 20.78 1.78
CA PRO A 214 -3.65 20.02 2.96
C PRO A 214 -4.58 18.87 2.58
N GLY A 215 -4.42 17.73 3.25
CA GLY A 215 -5.22 16.52 3.01
C GLY A 215 -4.65 15.57 1.96
N VAL A 216 -3.61 15.97 1.23
CA VAL A 216 -2.81 15.09 0.37
C VAL A 216 -1.88 14.23 1.22
N GLU A 217 -1.89 12.92 1.00
CA GLU A 217 -1.03 11.97 1.70
C GLU A 217 0.24 11.67 0.88
N VAL A 218 1.37 11.48 1.56
CA VAL A 218 2.62 11.00 0.97
C VAL A 218 2.99 9.74 1.70
N LEU A 219 3.06 8.64 0.96
CA LEU A 219 3.39 7.34 1.52
C LEU A 219 4.66 6.83 0.84
N PRO A 220 5.59 6.22 1.60
CA PRO A 220 6.68 5.49 0.97
C PRO A 220 6.11 4.30 0.19
N ALA A 221 6.81 3.91 -0.86
CA ALA A 221 6.54 2.66 -1.56
C ALA A 221 6.56 1.47 -0.59
N SER A 222 5.87 0.40 -0.98
CA SER A 222 5.85 -0.84 -0.21
C SER A 222 7.28 -1.33 0.04
N PRO A 223 7.62 -1.79 1.26
CA PRO A 223 8.93 -2.41 1.53
C PRO A 223 9.10 -3.77 0.82
N GLY A 224 8.10 -4.19 0.04
CA GLY A 224 8.06 -5.45 -0.68
C GLY A 224 7.46 -6.59 0.15
N SER A 225 7.18 -7.70 -0.54
CA SER A 225 6.55 -8.89 0.04
C SER A 225 7.48 -10.10 0.11
N ALA A 226 8.79 -9.90 -0.06
CA ALA A 226 9.78 -10.99 -0.05
C ALA A 226 9.70 -11.87 1.21
N PRO A 227 9.53 -11.34 2.45
CA PRO A 227 9.39 -12.20 3.63
C PRO A 227 8.17 -13.13 3.59
N LEU A 228 7.06 -12.67 3.01
CA LEU A 228 5.85 -13.49 2.83
C LEU A 228 6.11 -14.64 1.85
N TRP A 229 6.69 -14.34 0.70
CA TRP A 229 6.99 -15.35 -0.31
C TRP A 229 8.11 -16.30 0.14
N GLN A 230 9.07 -15.82 0.92
CA GLN A 230 10.05 -16.70 1.56
C GLN A 230 9.34 -17.68 2.52
N ALA A 231 8.44 -17.19 3.36
CA ALA A 231 7.72 -18.02 4.33
C ALA A 231 6.87 -19.10 3.65
N PHE A 232 6.21 -18.81 2.52
CA PHE A 232 5.51 -19.84 1.74
C PHE A 232 6.44 -20.86 1.07
N ALA A 233 7.65 -20.45 0.66
CA ALA A 233 8.60 -21.34 0.02
C ALA A 233 9.26 -22.33 0.99
N THR A 234 9.49 -21.88 2.22
CA THR A 234 10.23 -22.64 3.24
C THR A 234 9.32 -23.29 4.28
N GLY A 235 8.10 -22.78 4.47
CA GLY A 235 7.25 -23.13 5.61
C GLY A 235 7.71 -22.52 6.94
N ASP A 236 8.72 -21.64 6.92
CA ASP A 236 9.26 -20.94 8.08
C ASP A 236 8.73 -19.50 8.15
N ALA A 237 8.01 -19.18 9.21
CA ALA A 237 7.40 -17.87 9.44
C ALA A 237 8.40 -16.82 9.94
N ALA A 238 9.60 -17.20 10.41
CA ALA A 238 10.51 -16.29 11.08
C ALA A 238 10.87 -15.02 10.29
N PRO A 239 11.17 -15.07 8.97
CA PRO A 239 11.45 -13.86 8.19
C PRO A 239 10.27 -12.88 8.17
N LEU A 240 9.05 -13.40 8.04
CA LEU A 240 7.82 -12.61 8.02
C LEU A 240 7.49 -12.05 9.42
N GLN A 241 7.61 -12.87 10.47
CA GLN A 241 7.44 -12.44 11.85
C GLN A 241 8.39 -11.28 12.20
N HIS A 242 9.67 -11.43 11.85
CA HIS A 242 10.67 -10.39 12.07
C HIS A 242 10.34 -9.09 11.32
N ALA A 243 9.90 -9.19 10.06
CA ALA A 243 9.50 -8.01 9.28
C ALA A 243 8.30 -7.27 9.91
N LEU A 244 7.36 -7.99 10.50
CA LEU A 244 6.20 -7.42 11.18
C LEU A 244 6.56 -6.72 12.49
N GLU A 245 7.44 -7.32 13.29
CA GLU A 245 7.87 -6.78 14.59
C GLU A 245 8.74 -5.53 14.46
N ARG A 246 9.45 -5.37 13.34
CA ARG A 246 10.26 -4.17 13.05
C ARG A 246 9.45 -2.95 12.63
N ARG A 247 8.14 -3.09 12.43
CA ARG A 247 7.28 -1.96 12.03
C ARG A 247 7.26 -0.92 13.14
N ASP A 248 7.58 0.32 12.80
CA ASP A 248 7.72 1.45 13.73
C ASP A 248 6.40 2.22 13.98
N GLY A 249 5.27 1.65 13.56
CA GLY A 249 3.95 2.28 13.66
C GLY A 249 3.73 3.43 12.67
N ARG A 250 4.61 3.64 11.68
CA ARG A 250 4.31 4.51 10.54
C ARG A 250 3.38 3.81 9.54
N SER A 251 2.64 4.61 8.78
CA SER A 251 1.73 4.11 7.75
C SER A 251 2.50 3.91 6.45
N ASP A 252 2.51 2.68 5.96
CA ASP A 252 3.10 2.30 4.67
C ASP A 252 2.03 1.76 3.75
N VAL A 253 2.35 1.72 2.45
CA VAL A 253 1.70 0.77 1.57
C VAL A 253 2.13 -0.64 1.96
N VAL A 254 1.15 -1.53 2.06
CA VAL A 254 1.39 -2.97 2.18
C VAL A 254 0.77 -3.62 0.97
N ALA A 255 1.47 -4.55 0.33
CA ALA A 255 0.96 -5.27 -0.84
C ALA A 255 1.44 -6.72 -0.84
N VAL A 256 0.63 -7.63 -1.39
CA VAL A 256 1.06 -9.02 -1.63
C VAL A 256 1.96 -9.10 -2.87
N ARG A 257 1.56 -8.38 -3.93
CA ARG A 257 2.31 -8.17 -5.16
C ARG A 257 2.14 -6.73 -5.63
N ASP A 258 3.02 -6.34 -6.53
CA ASP A 258 3.06 -5.02 -7.15
C ASP A 258 3.62 -5.16 -8.59
N ALA A 259 3.88 -4.02 -9.23
CA ALA A 259 4.43 -3.99 -10.58
C ALA A 259 5.82 -4.65 -10.66
N ASP A 260 6.61 -4.72 -9.59
CA ASP A 260 8.00 -5.19 -9.63
C ASP A 260 8.14 -6.66 -9.23
N ALA A 261 9.31 -7.23 -9.46
CA ALA A 261 9.61 -8.60 -9.04
C ALA A 261 9.72 -8.69 -7.52
N VAL A 262 9.47 -9.86 -6.96
CA VAL A 262 9.85 -10.15 -5.57
C VAL A 262 11.37 -10.27 -5.53
N VAL A 263 12.04 -9.36 -4.81
CA VAL A 263 13.51 -9.35 -4.68
C VAL A 263 13.90 -9.96 -3.35
N TRP A 264 14.73 -10.99 -3.38
CA TRP A 264 15.17 -11.70 -2.18
C TRP A 264 16.27 -10.93 -1.44
N GLN A 265 16.23 -11.01 -0.12
CA GLN A 265 17.27 -10.42 0.74
C GLN A 265 18.42 -11.39 1.00
N THR A 266 18.13 -12.70 0.99
CA THR A 266 19.11 -13.79 1.16
C THR A 266 18.75 -14.96 0.24
N ASP A 267 19.70 -15.87 0.02
CA ASP A 267 19.47 -17.18 -0.61
C ASP A 267 18.71 -17.15 -1.95
N ALA A 268 18.93 -16.08 -2.72
CA ALA A 268 18.11 -15.73 -3.88
C ALA A 268 17.96 -16.87 -4.89
N ALA A 269 19.05 -17.59 -5.19
CA ALA A 269 19.02 -18.71 -6.13
C ALA A 269 18.14 -19.88 -5.64
N GLU A 270 18.22 -20.23 -4.35
CA GLU A 270 17.41 -21.30 -3.79
C GLU A 270 15.93 -20.89 -3.75
N LEU A 271 15.63 -19.68 -3.26
CA LEU A 271 14.26 -19.19 -3.15
C LEU A 271 13.61 -19.02 -4.52
N THR A 272 14.33 -18.46 -5.51
CA THR A 272 13.82 -18.37 -6.89
C THR A 272 13.50 -19.76 -7.44
N ALA A 273 14.35 -20.78 -7.23
CA ALA A 273 14.10 -22.15 -7.70
C ALA A 273 12.82 -22.77 -7.11
N ARG A 274 12.37 -22.34 -5.92
CA ARG A 274 11.10 -22.78 -5.32
C ARG A 274 9.88 -22.26 -6.05
N TYR A 275 10.02 -21.23 -6.89
CA TYR A 275 8.92 -20.62 -7.62
C TYR A 275 9.00 -20.76 -9.14
N THR A 276 10.16 -21.11 -9.70
CA THR A 276 10.38 -21.20 -11.14
C THR A 276 10.28 -22.64 -11.66
N ASP A 277 10.77 -22.87 -12.88
CA ASP A 277 10.85 -24.18 -13.51
C ASP A 277 11.53 -25.21 -12.58
N GLY A 278 10.78 -26.26 -12.23
CA GLY A 278 11.17 -27.27 -11.23
C GLY A 278 10.34 -27.21 -9.93
N SER A 279 9.61 -26.13 -9.69
CA SER A 279 8.68 -26.02 -8.57
C SER A 279 7.47 -26.94 -8.72
N THR A 280 7.06 -27.55 -7.61
CA THR A 280 5.83 -28.36 -7.53
C THR A 280 4.57 -27.51 -7.59
N PHE A 281 4.64 -26.20 -7.30
CA PHE A 281 3.47 -25.33 -7.26
C PHE A 281 3.69 -23.96 -7.95
N GLY A 282 4.81 -23.27 -7.72
CA GLY A 282 5.04 -21.95 -8.29
C GLY A 282 5.22 -21.97 -9.81
N ARG A 283 4.74 -20.92 -10.48
CA ARG A 283 4.90 -20.70 -11.93
C ARG A 283 5.55 -19.35 -12.24
N GLY A 284 6.49 -18.91 -11.41
CA GLY A 284 7.24 -17.67 -11.59
C GLY A 284 8.33 -17.75 -12.67
N ILE A 285 8.87 -16.59 -13.02
CA ILE A 285 10.01 -16.43 -13.93
C ILE A 285 11.16 -15.77 -13.14
N ALA A 286 12.35 -16.34 -13.23
CA ALA A 286 13.53 -15.78 -12.56
C ALA A 286 13.83 -14.36 -13.04
N THR A 287 14.22 -13.49 -12.12
CA THR A 287 14.79 -12.15 -12.40
C THR A 287 16.15 -12.03 -11.75
N ASP A 288 16.84 -10.90 -11.97
CA ASP A 288 18.02 -10.58 -11.19
C ASP A 288 17.64 -10.48 -9.70
N GLY A 289 18.26 -11.33 -8.87
CA GLY A 289 18.00 -11.40 -7.42
C GLY A 289 16.59 -11.80 -6.98
N GLY A 290 15.72 -12.31 -7.86
CA GLY A 290 14.29 -12.41 -7.54
C GLY A 290 13.44 -13.32 -8.43
N VAL A 291 12.13 -13.15 -8.30
CA VAL A 291 11.11 -13.85 -9.10
C VAL A 291 9.97 -12.90 -9.51
N ALA A 292 9.58 -12.98 -10.78
CA ALA A 292 8.39 -12.35 -11.33
C ALA A 292 7.23 -13.35 -11.41
N GLY A 293 6.01 -12.88 -11.18
CA GLY A 293 4.80 -13.71 -11.20
C GLY A 293 3.63 -13.03 -10.48
N THR A 294 2.42 -13.34 -10.94
CA THR A 294 1.18 -12.92 -10.28
C THR A 294 1.02 -13.64 -8.94
N THR A 295 0.19 -13.10 -8.05
CA THR A 295 -0.07 -13.73 -6.75
C THR A 295 -0.59 -15.16 -6.93
N ALA A 296 -1.54 -15.37 -7.85
CA ALA A 296 -2.14 -16.68 -8.07
C ALA A 296 -1.14 -17.70 -8.67
N SER A 297 -0.30 -17.27 -9.62
CA SER A 297 0.73 -18.14 -10.23
C SER A 297 1.84 -18.52 -9.27
N LEU A 298 2.29 -17.59 -8.42
CA LEU A 298 3.29 -17.89 -7.40
C LEU A 298 2.71 -18.73 -6.26
N ALA A 299 1.45 -18.52 -5.89
CA ALA A 299 0.78 -19.28 -4.83
C ALA A 299 0.45 -20.73 -5.22
N GLY A 300 0.42 -21.05 -6.53
CA GLY A 300 0.18 -22.40 -7.06
C GLY A 300 -1.19 -22.62 -7.69
N VAL A 301 -2.01 -21.58 -7.85
CA VAL A 301 -3.32 -21.67 -8.52
C VAL A 301 -3.15 -22.08 -9.99
N GLU A 302 -2.17 -21.50 -10.70
CA GLU A 302 -1.86 -21.86 -12.09
C GLU A 302 -1.41 -23.33 -12.24
N ALA A 303 -0.69 -23.84 -11.24
CA ALA A 303 -0.22 -25.22 -11.23
C ALA A 303 -1.29 -26.25 -10.83
N GLY A 304 -2.45 -25.80 -10.35
CA GLY A 304 -3.47 -26.68 -9.78
C GLY A 304 -3.09 -27.27 -8.41
N ASP A 305 -2.22 -26.60 -7.65
CA ASP A 305 -1.93 -27.00 -6.27
C ASP A 305 -3.21 -26.87 -5.41
N PRO A 306 -3.63 -27.92 -4.67
CA PRO A 306 -4.78 -27.87 -3.77
C PRO A 306 -4.72 -26.76 -2.71
N LEU A 307 -3.52 -26.30 -2.33
CA LEU A 307 -3.30 -25.21 -1.39
C LEU A 307 -3.17 -23.84 -2.06
N GLY A 308 -3.22 -23.76 -3.40
CA GLY A 308 -3.01 -22.52 -4.15
C GLY A 308 -3.98 -21.41 -3.75
N GLU A 309 -5.27 -21.71 -3.71
CA GLU A 309 -6.29 -20.74 -3.27
C GLU A 309 -6.11 -20.35 -1.79
N ALA A 310 -5.76 -21.31 -0.92
CA ALA A 310 -5.52 -21.05 0.49
C ALA A 310 -4.34 -20.08 0.71
N ARG A 311 -3.24 -20.24 -0.04
CA ARG A 311 -2.09 -19.30 0.01
C ARG A 311 -2.46 -17.90 -0.45
N VAL A 312 -3.27 -17.76 -1.51
CA VAL A 312 -3.77 -16.45 -1.97
C VAL A 312 -4.60 -15.78 -0.88
N VAL A 313 -5.57 -16.50 -0.29
CA VAL A 313 -6.44 -15.95 0.76
C VAL A 313 -5.63 -15.63 2.02
N LEU A 314 -4.68 -16.47 2.42
CA LEU A 314 -3.80 -16.21 3.56
C LEU A 314 -2.93 -14.97 3.36
N ALA A 315 -2.34 -14.79 2.17
CA ALA A 315 -1.58 -13.59 1.84
C ALA A 315 -2.42 -12.31 1.99
N HIS A 316 -3.67 -12.34 1.50
CA HIS A 316 -4.59 -11.20 1.61
C HIS A 316 -5.13 -11.02 3.04
N ALA A 317 -5.30 -12.10 3.81
CA ALA A 317 -5.63 -11.99 5.23
C ALA A 317 -4.51 -11.28 6.00
N LEU A 318 -3.24 -11.60 5.73
CA LEU A 318 -2.12 -10.87 6.33
C LEU A 318 -2.11 -9.39 5.89
N LEU A 319 -2.22 -9.13 4.58
CA LEU A 319 -2.33 -7.77 4.03
C LEU A 319 -3.42 -6.94 4.73
N LEU A 320 -4.61 -7.51 4.91
CA LEU A 320 -5.79 -6.83 5.43
C LEU A 320 -5.83 -6.74 6.97
N SER A 321 -4.86 -7.32 7.69
CA SER A 321 -4.83 -7.26 9.16
C SER A 321 -3.60 -6.59 9.73
N VAL A 322 -2.58 -6.29 8.91
CA VAL A 322 -1.49 -5.41 9.31
C VAL A 322 -1.86 -3.92 9.22
N PRO A 323 -1.21 -3.04 10.00
CA PRO A 323 -1.45 -1.60 9.90
C PRO A 323 -0.80 -1.00 8.66
N GLY A 324 -1.47 -0.03 8.02
CA GLY A 324 -1.04 0.60 6.78
C GLY A 324 -2.18 0.69 5.76
N LEU A 325 -1.87 1.21 4.57
CA LEU A 325 -2.77 1.19 3.41
C LEU A 325 -2.62 -0.17 2.71
N PRO A 326 -3.56 -1.12 2.85
CA PRO A 326 -3.50 -2.35 2.08
C PRO A 326 -3.72 -2.01 0.60
N MET A 327 -2.85 -2.47 -0.27
CA MET A 327 -2.91 -2.24 -1.72
C MET A 327 -3.12 -3.56 -2.44
N LEU A 328 -4.29 -3.70 -3.06
CA LEU A 328 -4.60 -4.82 -3.94
C LEU A 328 -4.00 -4.57 -5.32
N TRP A 329 -3.28 -5.54 -5.87
CA TRP A 329 -2.91 -5.53 -7.30
C TRP A 329 -4.14 -6.00 -8.09
N LEU A 330 -4.77 -5.09 -8.86
CA LEU A 330 -6.04 -5.40 -9.52
C LEU A 330 -5.90 -6.61 -10.45
N GLY A 331 -6.78 -7.59 -10.24
CA GLY A 331 -6.68 -8.92 -10.85
C GLY A 331 -6.44 -10.03 -9.82
N ASP A 332 -5.76 -9.74 -8.71
CA ASP A 332 -5.51 -10.71 -7.65
C ASP A 332 -6.80 -11.20 -6.99
N GLU A 333 -7.82 -10.35 -6.91
CA GLU A 333 -9.12 -10.68 -6.30
C GLU A 333 -9.98 -11.63 -7.14
N VAL A 334 -9.59 -11.88 -8.39
CA VAL A 334 -10.14 -12.95 -9.22
C VAL A 334 -9.08 -14.01 -9.54
N GLY A 335 -7.89 -13.93 -8.94
CA GLY A 335 -6.77 -14.84 -9.16
C GLY A 335 -6.20 -14.78 -10.57
N GLN A 336 -5.92 -13.57 -11.09
CA GLN A 336 -5.24 -13.38 -12.37
C GLN A 336 -3.96 -14.23 -12.43
N LEU A 337 -3.80 -14.97 -13.53
CA LEU A 337 -2.61 -15.79 -13.79
C LEU A 337 -1.59 -15.01 -14.60
N ASN A 338 -0.38 -15.56 -14.70
CA ASN A 338 0.68 -15.01 -15.52
C ASN A 338 0.26 -14.83 -16.98
N ASP A 339 0.67 -13.71 -17.55
CA ASP A 339 0.58 -13.43 -18.97
C ASP A 339 1.82 -14.02 -19.66
N PRO A 340 1.67 -14.98 -20.58
CA PRO A 340 2.80 -15.50 -21.36
C PRO A 340 3.08 -14.67 -22.60
N THR A 341 2.14 -13.82 -23.04
CA THR A 341 2.16 -13.15 -24.35
C THR A 341 3.19 -12.01 -24.42
N PHE A 342 3.68 -11.53 -23.27
CA PHE A 342 4.75 -10.53 -23.25
C PHE A 342 6.03 -10.99 -23.97
N ARG A 343 6.25 -12.31 -24.09
CA ARG A 343 7.38 -12.89 -24.81
C ARG A 343 7.34 -12.62 -26.32
N ASP A 344 6.15 -12.37 -26.85
CA ASP A 344 5.94 -12.07 -28.27
C ASP A 344 6.12 -10.57 -28.59
N ASP A 345 6.20 -9.71 -27.56
CA ASP A 345 6.36 -8.27 -27.69
C ASP A 345 7.85 -7.88 -27.64
N PRO A 346 8.44 -7.36 -28.74
CA PRO A 346 9.86 -7.00 -28.79
C PRO A 346 10.30 -5.98 -27.74
N GLU A 347 9.39 -5.13 -27.24
CA GLU A 347 9.70 -4.13 -26.23
C GLU A 347 9.64 -4.67 -24.79
N ARG A 348 9.03 -5.86 -24.60
CA ARG A 348 8.73 -6.41 -23.27
C ARG A 348 9.36 -7.77 -23.00
N ARG A 349 9.67 -8.54 -24.05
CA ARG A 349 10.13 -9.93 -23.96
C ARG A 349 11.38 -10.13 -23.12
N ASP A 350 12.21 -9.10 -22.99
CA ASP A 350 13.48 -9.14 -22.25
C ASP A 350 13.31 -8.71 -20.77
N ASP A 351 12.10 -8.37 -20.33
CA ASP A 351 11.78 -8.05 -18.93
C ASP A 351 10.68 -8.97 -18.39
N ALA A 352 11.09 -9.95 -17.60
CA ALA A 352 10.22 -10.96 -17.01
C ALA A 352 9.09 -10.40 -16.13
N ARG A 353 9.21 -9.15 -15.62
CA ARG A 353 8.14 -8.51 -14.82
C ARG A 353 6.85 -8.33 -15.60
N TRP A 354 6.91 -8.29 -16.93
CA TRP A 354 5.70 -8.21 -17.76
C TRP A 354 4.79 -9.42 -17.64
N THR A 355 5.28 -10.56 -17.12
CA THR A 355 4.42 -11.72 -16.88
C THR A 355 3.31 -11.45 -15.86
N HIS A 356 3.53 -10.54 -14.91
CA HIS A 356 2.52 -10.17 -13.89
C HIS A 356 1.94 -8.77 -14.09
N ARG A 357 2.08 -8.23 -15.31
CA ARG A 357 1.50 -6.96 -15.76
C ARG A 357 0.53 -7.18 -16.93
N GLY A 358 -0.09 -8.36 -16.97
CA GLY A 358 -1.00 -8.78 -18.03
C GLY A 358 -2.26 -7.93 -18.10
N GLN A 359 -2.96 -8.05 -19.22
CA GLN A 359 -4.26 -7.41 -19.43
C GLN A 359 -5.31 -7.90 -18.42
N LYS A 360 -6.31 -7.05 -18.11
CA LYS A 360 -7.45 -7.41 -17.25
C LYS A 360 -8.06 -8.75 -17.69
N PRO A 361 -8.10 -9.79 -16.82
CA PRO A 361 -8.48 -11.15 -17.19
C PRO A 361 -10.00 -11.29 -17.31
N ARG A 362 -10.57 -10.86 -18.45
CA ARG A 362 -12.01 -10.78 -18.70
C ARG A 362 -12.76 -12.07 -18.35
N ASP A 363 -12.23 -13.23 -18.72
CA ASP A 363 -12.87 -14.52 -18.45
C ASP A 363 -12.99 -14.81 -16.96
N ARG A 364 -11.99 -14.42 -16.16
CA ARG A 364 -12.00 -14.63 -14.70
C ARG A 364 -12.94 -13.65 -14.01
N TYR A 365 -13.01 -12.40 -14.47
CA TYR A 365 -14.03 -11.45 -14.02
C TYR A 365 -15.45 -11.93 -14.37
N ALA A 366 -15.67 -12.53 -15.53
CA ALA A 366 -16.96 -13.10 -15.89
C ALA A 366 -17.37 -14.27 -14.97
N GLN A 367 -16.40 -14.96 -14.37
CA GLN A 367 -16.59 -16.07 -13.44
C GLN A 367 -16.60 -15.65 -11.96
N MET A 368 -16.45 -14.35 -11.65
CA MET A 368 -16.23 -13.88 -10.27
C MET A 368 -17.41 -14.14 -9.30
N THR A 369 -18.59 -14.47 -9.83
CA THR A 369 -19.78 -14.85 -9.03
C THR A 369 -20.02 -16.36 -9.00
N ASP A 370 -19.25 -17.15 -9.75
CA ASP A 370 -19.40 -18.60 -9.82
C ASP A 370 -18.49 -19.29 -8.79
N ALA A 371 -19.10 -19.76 -7.70
CA ALA A 371 -18.41 -20.47 -6.62
C ALA A 371 -17.81 -21.83 -7.04
N ALA A 372 -18.18 -22.37 -8.21
CA ALA A 372 -17.56 -23.56 -8.77
C ALA A 372 -16.16 -23.28 -9.36
N THR A 373 -15.84 -22.02 -9.65
CA THR A 373 -14.55 -21.61 -10.21
C THR A 373 -13.59 -21.09 -9.15
N SER A 374 -12.28 -21.15 -9.41
CA SER A 374 -11.29 -20.55 -8.52
C SER A 374 -11.44 -19.03 -8.45
N ALA A 375 -11.82 -18.37 -9.54
CA ALA A 375 -12.06 -16.93 -9.58
C ALA A 375 -13.18 -16.51 -8.62
N GLY A 376 -14.34 -17.19 -8.67
CA GLY A 376 -15.46 -16.88 -7.79
C GLY A 376 -15.21 -17.20 -6.31
N ARG A 377 -14.47 -18.28 -6.02
CA ARG A 377 -14.07 -18.60 -4.63
C ARG A 377 -13.11 -17.54 -4.06
N LEU A 378 -12.06 -17.20 -4.79
CA LEU A 378 -11.11 -16.16 -4.38
C LEU A 378 -11.80 -14.81 -4.19
N ARG A 379 -12.67 -14.42 -5.12
CA ARG A 379 -13.45 -13.18 -5.03
C ARG A 379 -14.29 -13.16 -3.76
N ARG A 380 -15.06 -14.22 -3.50
CA ARG A 380 -15.88 -14.34 -2.29
C ARG A 380 -15.03 -14.21 -1.03
N ASP A 381 -13.92 -14.92 -0.95
CA ASP A 381 -13.12 -15.00 0.27
C ASP A 381 -12.39 -13.67 0.55
N ILE A 382 -11.88 -12.99 -0.48
CA ILE A 382 -11.28 -11.66 -0.35
C ILE A 382 -12.33 -10.61 0.02
N THR A 383 -13.51 -10.61 -0.62
CA THR A 383 -14.61 -9.71 -0.24
C THR A 383 -15.10 -9.96 1.19
N LYS A 384 -15.13 -11.22 1.65
CA LYS A 384 -15.44 -11.57 3.05
C LYS A 384 -14.42 -10.93 3.99
N LEU A 385 -13.11 -11.04 3.72
CA LEU A 385 -12.07 -10.42 4.52
C LEU A 385 -12.18 -8.90 4.59
N LEU A 386 -12.49 -8.25 3.47
CA LEU A 386 -12.72 -6.80 3.42
C LEU A 386 -13.91 -6.38 4.30
N ALA A 387 -15.04 -7.10 4.20
CA ALA A 387 -16.22 -6.84 5.02
C ALA A 387 -15.94 -7.03 6.52
N VAL A 388 -15.19 -8.07 6.89
CA VAL A 388 -14.77 -8.32 8.28
C VAL A 388 -13.85 -7.20 8.76
N ARG A 389 -12.88 -6.76 7.93
CA ARG A 389 -11.99 -5.63 8.28
C ARG A 389 -12.80 -4.36 8.57
N HIS A 390 -13.76 -4.01 7.71
CA HIS A 390 -14.59 -2.81 7.84
C HIS A 390 -15.44 -2.77 9.13
N THR A 391 -15.79 -3.95 9.67
CA THR A 391 -16.61 -4.12 10.88
C THR A 391 -15.79 -4.38 12.14
N THR A 392 -14.46 -4.30 12.05
CA THR A 392 -13.53 -4.60 13.15
C THR A 392 -12.72 -3.37 13.54
N PRO A 393 -13.13 -2.62 14.59
CA PRO A 393 -12.47 -1.40 15.03
C PRO A 393 -10.99 -1.58 15.39
N GLU A 394 -10.59 -2.76 15.84
CA GLU A 394 -9.21 -3.08 16.21
C GLU A 394 -8.22 -2.97 15.03
N PHE A 395 -8.71 -2.99 13.79
CA PHE A 395 -7.88 -2.78 12.60
C PHE A 395 -7.61 -1.32 12.27
N ASP A 396 -8.20 -0.37 13.00
CA ASP A 396 -7.80 1.04 12.92
C ASP A 396 -6.40 1.29 13.51
N GLY A 397 -5.83 2.42 13.12
CA GLY A 397 -4.55 2.90 13.64
C GLY A 397 -3.35 2.12 13.11
N ALA A 398 -2.21 2.31 13.78
CA ALA A 398 -0.92 1.81 13.31
C ALA A 398 -0.27 0.78 14.26
N ARG A 399 -0.95 0.44 15.37
CA ARG A 399 -0.37 -0.39 16.42
C ARG A 399 -0.51 -1.87 16.07
N LEU A 400 0.62 -2.57 16.13
CA LEU A 400 0.75 -4.02 16.04
C LEU A 400 1.70 -4.48 17.16
N ILE A 401 1.38 -5.59 17.81
CA ILE A 401 2.22 -6.19 18.86
C ILE A 401 2.52 -7.62 18.42
N GLY A 402 3.80 -8.02 18.39
CA GLY A 402 4.17 -9.41 18.13
C GLY A 402 3.52 -10.37 19.11
N PHE A 403 3.24 -11.59 18.67
CA PHE A 403 2.72 -12.66 19.51
C PHE A 403 3.47 -13.95 19.21
N ASP A 404 4.30 -14.38 20.16
CA ASP A 404 5.15 -15.55 20.00
C ASP A 404 4.32 -16.83 20.05
N VAL A 405 4.33 -17.58 18.95
CA VAL A 405 3.75 -18.92 18.87
C VAL A 405 4.90 -19.92 18.85
N PRO A 406 4.91 -20.97 19.71
CA PRO A 406 5.97 -21.98 19.72
C PRO A 406 5.81 -22.99 18.56
N ALA A 407 5.61 -22.48 17.34
CA ALA A 407 5.51 -23.22 16.11
C ALA A 407 6.19 -22.43 14.98
N PRO A 408 7.28 -22.93 14.38
CA PRO A 408 8.07 -22.18 13.39
C PRO A 408 7.31 -21.72 12.15
N SER A 409 6.20 -22.38 11.81
CA SER A 409 5.40 -22.04 10.64
C SER A 409 4.26 -21.05 10.92
N VAL A 410 4.12 -20.56 12.15
CA VAL A 410 3.01 -19.69 12.53
C VAL A 410 3.50 -18.27 12.74
N VAL A 411 2.92 -17.34 11.98
CA VAL A 411 3.00 -15.90 12.25
C VAL A 411 1.92 -15.55 13.26
N GLY A 412 2.30 -14.78 14.28
CA GLY A 412 1.41 -14.34 15.35
C GLY A 412 1.58 -12.86 15.68
N TYR A 413 0.47 -12.12 15.72
CA TYR A 413 0.46 -10.74 16.19
C TYR A 413 -0.92 -10.29 16.67
N GLN A 414 -0.94 -9.18 17.38
CA GLN A 414 -2.11 -8.58 17.99
C GLN A 414 -2.37 -7.19 17.42
N ARG A 415 -3.65 -6.89 17.21
CA ARG A 415 -4.20 -5.57 16.88
C ARG A 415 -5.05 -5.10 18.07
N PRO A 416 -4.53 -4.17 18.91
CA PRO A 416 -5.23 -3.76 20.12
C PRO A 416 -6.46 -2.89 19.84
N GLY A 417 -7.55 -3.16 20.55
CA GLY A 417 -8.77 -2.37 20.58
C GLY A 417 -9.06 -1.76 21.95
N ASP A 418 -10.31 -1.32 22.13
CA ASP A 418 -10.84 -0.88 23.43
C ASP A 418 -11.42 -2.08 24.20
N GLY A 419 -10.69 -2.56 25.21
CA GLY A 419 -11.08 -3.72 26.03
C GLY A 419 -10.93 -5.09 25.34
N THR A 420 -10.74 -5.14 24.03
CA THR A 420 -10.49 -6.36 23.25
C THR A 420 -9.22 -6.25 22.41
N VAL A 421 -8.75 -7.39 21.92
CA VAL A 421 -7.63 -7.48 20.97
C VAL A 421 -8.04 -8.41 19.84
N VAL A 422 -7.66 -8.09 18.60
CA VAL A 422 -7.67 -9.08 17.53
C VAL A 422 -6.33 -9.78 17.47
N LEU A 423 -6.32 -11.05 17.85
CA LEU A 423 -5.20 -11.97 17.70
C LEU A 423 -5.24 -12.59 16.30
N VAL A 424 -4.22 -12.31 15.50
CA VAL A 424 -4.02 -12.89 14.18
C VAL A 424 -3.02 -14.03 14.29
N LEU A 425 -3.44 -15.22 13.87
CA LEU A 425 -2.60 -16.41 13.77
C LEU A 425 -2.65 -16.94 12.34
N ALA A 426 -1.50 -17.15 11.72
CA ALA A 426 -1.39 -17.54 10.31
C ALA A 426 -0.34 -18.63 10.13
N ASN A 427 -0.76 -19.80 9.66
CA ASN A 427 0.12 -20.94 9.38
C ASN A 427 0.56 -20.90 7.91
N VAL A 428 1.85 -20.69 7.66
CA VAL A 428 2.42 -20.65 6.31
C VAL A 428 2.79 -22.04 5.77
N ALA A 429 2.79 -23.08 6.62
CA ALA A 429 3.13 -24.44 6.21
C ALA A 429 2.00 -25.13 5.44
N ALA A 430 2.39 -26.15 4.66
CA ALA A 430 1.48 -27.01 3.92
C ALA A 430 0.75 -28.06 4.78
N GLU A 431 1.06 -28.12 6.08
CA GLU A 431 0.44 -29.03 7.03
C GLU A 431 -0.29 -28.25 8.13
N PRO A 432 -1.39 -28.78 8.70
CA PRO A 432 -2.03 -28.18 9.86
C PRO A 432 -1.09 -28.11 11.07
N VAL A 433 -1.25 -27.08 11.90
CA VAL A 433 -0.44 -26.88 13.10
C VAL A 433 -1.30 -26.58 14.31
N HIS A 434 -1.01 -27.26 15.41
CA HIS A 434 -1.68 -27.03 16.69
C HIS A 434 -0.95 -25.98 17.52
N VAL A 435 -1.67 -24.95 17.95
CA VAL A 435 -1.22 -23.93 18.89
C VAL A 435 -1.63 -24.37 20.31
N PRO A 436 -0.67 -24.62 21.21
CA PRO A 436 -0.96 -25.11 22.56
C PRO A 436 -1.79 -24.12 23.39
N ALA A 437 -2.66 -24.64 24.26
CA ALA A 437 -3.46 -23.87 25.22
C ALA A 437 -2.62 -22.87 26.05
N VAL A 438 -1.44 -23.31 26.51
CA VAL A 438 -0.56 -22.46 27.33
C VAL A 438 -0.16 -21.17 26.63
N THR A 439 -0.01 -21.19 25.30
CA THR A 439 0.28 -20.01 24.48
C THR A 439 -0.86 -18.99 24.54
N LEU A 440 -2.10 -19.46 24.65
CA LEU A 440 -3.32 -18.64 24.63
C LEU A 440 -3.84 -18.30 26.04
N SER A 441 -3.21 -18.83 27.09
CA SER A 441 -3.67 -18.75 28.48
C SER A 441 -3.73 -17.34 29.08
N GLY A 442 -3.16 -16.34 28.41
CA GLY A 442 -3.30 -14.92 28.77
C GLY A 442 -4.64 -14.29 28.37
N PHE A 443 -5.50 -15.03 27.67
CA PHE A 443 -6.82 -14.58 27.23
C PHE A 443 -7.95 -15.37 27.90
N ALA A 444 -9.16 -14.82 27.84
CA ALA A 444 -10.36 -15.54 28.24
C ALA A 444 -10.52 -16.86 27.45
N PRO A 445 -11.14 -17.91 28.03
CA PRO A 445 -11.26 -19.24 27.42
C PRO A 445 -11.98 -19.29 26.06
N THR A 446 -12.77 -18.26 25.75
CA THR A 446 -13.58 -18.18 24.53
C THR A 446 -13.18 -16.93 23.75
N ALA A 447 -13.08 -17.09 22.43
CA ALA A 447 -12.80 -16.01 21.49
C ALA A 447 -13.84 -16.01 20.35
N LEU A 448 -14.10 -14.85 19.76
CA LEU A 448 -14.92 -14.78 18.54
C LEU A 448 -14.01 -14.89 17.32
N ASP A 449 -14.18 -15.92 16.49
CA ASP A 449 -13.59 -15.94 15.15
C ASP A 449 -14.32 -14.92 14.27
N LEU A 450 -13.63 -13.85 13.91
CA LEU A 450 -14.21 -12.74 13.15
C LEU A 450 -14.55 -13.11 11.71
N VAL A 451 -13.84 -14.07 11.14
CA VAL A 451 -14.07 -14.49 9.75
C VAL A 451 -15.21 -15.49 9.70
N GLU A 452 -15.23 -16.48 10.60
CA GLU A 452 -16.30 -17.47 10.62
C GLU A 452 -17.57 -16.97 11.33
N GLY A 453 -17.46 -15.91 12.14
CA GLY A 453 -18.59 -15.32 12.87
C GLY A 453 -19.11 -16.20 14.00
N VAL A 454 -18.26 -17.06 14.57
CA VAL A 454 -18.61 -18.04 15.60
C VAL A 454 -17.67 -17.95 16.80
N ASP A 455 -18.19 -18.22 17.99
CA ASP A 455 -17.38 -18.38 19.19
C ASP A 455 -16.60 -19.69 19.16
N VAL A 456 -15.32 -19.64 19.54
CA VAL A 456 -14.41 -20.77 19.60
C VAL A 456 -13.77 -20.87 20.99
N GLY A 457 -13.66 -22.09 21.51
CA GLY A 457 -12.87 -22.37 22.71
C GLY A 457 -11.38 -22.35 22.37
N ILE A 458 -10.58 -21.69 23.20
CA ILE A 458 -9.13 -21.59 23.06
C ILE A 458 -8.36 -22.09 24.29
N ASP A 459 -9.09 -22.53 25.32
CA ASP A 459 -8.58 -23.09 26.57
C ASP A 459 -7.95 -24.48 26.42
N GLU A 460 -8.29 -25.22 25.35
CA GLU A 460 -7.62 -26.46 24.96
C GLU A 460 -6.57 -26.26 23.83
N GLY A 461 -6.32 -25.01 23.43
CA GLY A 461 -5.54 -24.69 22.23
C GLY A 461 -6.38 -24.75 20.96
N LEU A 462 -5.77 -24.48 19.81
CA LEU A 462 -6.47 -24.47 18.52
C LEU A 462 -5.59 -24.97 17.39
N THR A 463 -6.19 -25.61 16.39
CA THR A 463 -5.47 -26.08 15.19
C THR A 463 -5.73 -25.16 14.02
N LEU A 464 -4.65 -24.63 13.44
CA LEU A 464 -4.67 -23.86 12.21
C LEU A 464 -4.57 -24.82 11.01
N PRO A 465 -5.42 -24.67 9.97
CA PRO A 465 -5.29 -25.44 8.74
C PRO A 465 -3.95 -25.18 8.03
N ALA A 466 -3.58 -26.08 7.11
CA ALA A 466 -2.50 -25.84 6.15
C ALA A 466 -2.78 -24.56 5.34
N CYS A 467 -1.79 -23.68 5.24
CA CYS A 467 -1.92 -22.36 4.62
C CYS A 467 -3.17 -21.58 5.10
N GLY A 468 -3.56 -21.77 6.37
CA GLY A 468 -4.77 -21.21 6.97
C GLY A 468 -4.47 -20.15 8.03
N PHE A 469 -5.51 -19.45 8.48
CA PHE A 469 -5.39 -18.40 9.49
C PHE A 469 -6.64 -18.30 10.37
N ARG A 470 -6.53 -17.51 11.45
CA ARG A 470 -7.61 -17.11 12.34
C ARG A 470 -7.46 -15.63 12.70
N TRP A 471 -8.56 -14.89 12.70
CA TRP A 471 -8.66 -13.56 13.31
C TRP A 471 -9.58 -13.67 14.52
N LEU A 472 -9.00 -13.78 15.70
CA LEU A 472 -9.74 -14.02 16.93
C LEU A 472 -9.87 -12.72 17.71
N ARG A 473 -11.09 -12.26 17.96
CA ARG A 473 -11.32 -11.24 18.97
C ARG A 473 -11.28 -11.91 20.34
N VAL A 474 -10.24 -11.57 21.10
CA VAL A 474 -9.94 -12.10 22.43
C VAL A 474 -10.03 -10.99 23.48
N SER A 475 -10.33 -11.39 24.72
CA SER A 475 -10.29 -10.52 25.89
C SER A 475 -9.08 -10.90 26.74
N PRO A 476 -8.10 -10.01 26.92
CA PRO A 476 -6.98 -10.24 27.83
C PRO A 476 -7.47 -10.47 29.27
N LEU A 477 -6.84 -11.42 29.98
CA LEU A 477 -7.02 -11.56 31.42
C LEU A 477 -6.21 -10.47 32.15
N ALA A 478 -6.79 -9.94 33.23
CA ALA A 478 -6.20 -8.86 34.02
C ALA A 478 -5.02 -9.30 34.89
#